data_AF-A0A2D6W265-F1
#
_entry.id   AF-A0A2D6W265-F1
#
_cell.length_a   1.000
_cell.length_b   1.000
_cell.length_c   1.000
_cell.angle_alpha   90.00
_cell.angle_beta   90.00
_cell.angle_gamma   90.00
#
_symmetry.space_group_name_H-M   'P 1'
#
loop_
_entity.id
_entity.type
_entity.pdbx_description
1 polymer ?
#
loop_
_entity_poly.entity_id
_entity_poly.type
_entity_poly.pdbx_seq_one_letter_code
_entity_poly.pdbx_strand_id
1 'polypeptide(L)'
;MKYEIKPGANLIGANLKGANLRGADLRYANLDFAKLKGADLIGADLNGADLYGADLSKAHLYGANLRYANLRYANLKGADLEDILYNDLTQYSKGSILDNYIKKKSIKI
;
A
#
# COMPACT_ATOMS: atom_id res chain seq x y z
N MET A 1 -17.17 -16.87 2.85
CA MET A 1 -16.47 -17.05 1.56
C MET A 1 -15.34 -16.04 1.51
N LYS A 2 -14.09 -16.48 1.32
CA LYS A 2 -12.92 -15.60 1.20
C LYS A 2 -12.70 -15.37 -0.29
N TYR A 3 -12.91 -14.17 -0.79
CA TYR A 3 -12.56 -13.83 -2.17
C TYR A 3 -11.03 -13.83 -2.26
N GLU A 4 -10.47 -14.65 -3.15
CA GLU A 4 -9.03 -14.71 -3.40
C GLU A 4 -8.68 -13.70 -4.48
N ILE A 5 -7.91 -12.66 -4.13
CA ILE A 5 -7.32 -11.76 -5.10
C ILE A 5 -6.05 -12.43 -5.60
N LYS A 6 -5.93 -12.63 -6.90
CA LYS A 6 -4.75 -13.24 -7.51
C LYS A 6 -3.64 -12.19 -7.67
N PRO A 7 -2.36 -12.57 -7.58
CA PRO A 7 -1.27 -11.74 -8.06
C PRO A 7 -1.55 -11.24 -9.48
N GLY A 8 -1.25 -9.98 -9.76
CA GLY A 8 -1.55 -9.36 -11.06
C GLY A 8 -3.03 -9.04 -11.29
N ALA A 9 -3.89 -9.14 -10.27
CA ALA A 9 -5.30 -8.79 -10.42
C ALA A 9 -5.48 -7.34 -10.89
N ASN A 10 -6.38 -7.15 -11.86
CA ASN A 10 -6.81 -5.82 -12.26
C ASN A 10 -7.95 -5.35 -11.34
N LEU A 11 -7.63 -4.37 -10.50
CA LEU A 11 -8.50 -3.76 -9.50
C LEU A 11 -8.51 -2.23 -9.64
N ILE A 12 -8.29 -1.73 -10.85
CA ILE A 12 -8.33 -0.29 -11.17
C ILE A 12 -9.67 0.29 -10.68
N GLY A 13 -9.60 1.32 -9.84
CA GLY A 13 -10.76 2.02 -9.30
C GLY A 13 -11.66 1.19 -8.38
N ALA A 14 -11.25 -0.04 -8.00
CA ALA A 14 -12.06 -0.93 -7.21
C ALA A 14 -12.42 -0.31 -5.86
N ASN A 15 -13.67 -0.54 -5.41
CA ASN A 15 -14.09 -0.12 -4.08
C ASN A 15 -13.79 -1.21 -3.05
N LEU A 16 -12.69 -1.03 -2.32
CA LEU A 16 -12.18 -1.91 -1.29
C LEU A 16 -12.18 -1.22 0.09
N LYS A 17 -13.04 -0.21 0.27
CA LYS A 17 -13.13 0.56 1.50
C LYS A 17 -13.46 -0.36 2.68
N GLY A 18 -12.62 -0.35 3.70
CA GLY A 18 -12.79 -1.21 4.89
C GLY A 18 -12.67 -2.71 4.62
N ALA A 19 -12.17 -3.11 3.45
CA ALA A 19 -11.99 -4.52 3.14
C ALA A 19 -10.97 -5.17 4.09
N ASN A 20 -11.23 -6.41 4.47
CA ASN A 20 -10.24 -7.24 5.15
C ASN A 20 -9.35 -7.93 4.11
N LEU A 21 -8.13 -7.40 3.97
CA LEU A 21 -7.08 -7.87 3.07
C LEU A 21 -5.83 -8.29 3.87
N ARG A 22 -6.01 -8.65 5.14
CA ARG A 22 -4.92 -9.05 6.03
C ARG A 22 -4.19 -10.26 5.45
N GLY A 23 -2.88 -10.13 5.27
CA GLY A 23 -2.03 -11.15 4.67
C GLY A 23 -2.41 -11.53 3.23
N ALA A 24 -3.15 -10.67 2.52
CA ALA A 24 -3.51 -10.94 1.13
C ALA A 24 -2.27 -10.91 0.23
N ASP A 25 -2.25 -11.80 -0.76
CA ASP A 25 -1.28 -11.76 -1.84
C ASP A 25 -1.79 -10.81 -2.94
N LEU A 26 -1.21 -9.61 -2.98
CA LEU A 26 -1.55 -8.54 -3.92
C LEU A 26 -0.35 -8.20 -4.82
N ARG A 27 0.60 -9.12 -4.95
CA ARG A 27 1.81 -8.90 -5.74
C ARG A 27 1.44 -8.55 -7.18
N TYR A 28 2.06 -7.51 -7.72
CA TYR A 28 1.82 -7.01 -9.08
C TYR A 28 0.38 -6.61 -9.40
N ALA A 29 -0.52 -6.52 -8.40
CA ALA A 29 -1.90 -6.11 -8.63
C ALA A 29 -1.93 -4.67 -9.16
N ASN A 30 -2.83 -4.41 -10.12
CA ASN A 30 -3.12 -3.05 -10.53
C ASN A 30 -4.26 -2.50 -9.67
N LEU A 31 -3.93 -1.61 -8.74
CA LEU A 31 -4.81 -0.92 -7.80
C LEU A 31 -4.86 0.59 -8.10
N ASP A 32 -4.60 1.01 -9.35
CA ASP A 32 -4.67 2.41 -9.76
C ASP A 32 -6.01 3.02 -9.36
N PHE A 33 -5.97 4.14 -8.66
CA PHE A 33 -7.14 4.85 -8.14
C PHE A 33 -8.11 4.00 -7.29
N ALA A 34 -7.69 2.84 -6.78
CA ALA A 34 -8.51 2.01 -5.92
C ALA A 34 -8.88 2.74 -4.62
N LYS A 35 -10.08 2.48 -4.11
CA LYS A 35 -10.58 3.06 -2.85
C LYS A 35 -10.31 2.07 -1.72
N LEU A 36 -9.20 2.25 -1.01
CA LEU A 36 -8.73 1.39 0.08
C LEU A 36 -8.86 2.06 1.46
N LYS A 37 -9.67 3.13 1.56
CA LYS A 37 -9.83 3.87 2.81
C LYS A 37 -10.23 2.95 3.95
N GLY A 38 -9.42 2.92 5.01
CA GLY A 38 -9.65 2.09 6.19
C GLY A 38 -9.56 0.57 5.96
N ALA A 39 -9.00 0.11 4.84
CA ALA A 39 -8.78 -1.31 4.60
C ALA A 39 -7.75 -1.89 5.59
N ASP A 40 -7.96 -3.14 6.00
CA ASP A 40 -6.97 -3.90 6.79
C ASP A 40 -6.02 -4.61 5.81
N LEU A 41 -4.81 -4.09 5.68
CA LEU A 41 -3.73 -4.60 4.82
C LEU A 41 -2.55 -5.11 5.67
N ILE A 42 -2.79 -5.45 6.94
CA ILE A 42 -1.72 -5.87 7.84
C ILE A 42 -1.04 -7.13 7.28
N GLY A 43 0.28 -7.05 7.08
CA GLY A 43 1.09 -8.12 6.50
C GLY A 43 0.75 -8.50 5.05
N ALA A 44 -0.03 -7.70 4.32
CA ALA A 44 -0.32 -7.95 2.91
C ALA A 44 0.96 -7.86 2.06
N ASP A 45 1.06 -8.70 1.03
CA ASP A 45 2.16 -8.64 0.07
C ASP A 45 1.77 -7.80 -1.15
N LEU A 46 2.21 -6.55 -1.17
CA LEU A 46 1.99 -5.57 -2.23
C LEU A 46 3.24 -5.41 -3.11
N ASN A 47 4.13 -6.40 -3.14
CA ASN A 47 5.35 -6.35 -3.93
C ASN A 47 5.04 -6.06 -5.40
N GLY A 48 5.60 -4.95 -5.93
CA GLY A 48 5.38 -4.54 -7.31
C GLY A 48 3.96 -4.13 -7.67
N ALA A 49 3.06 -3.95 -6.71
CA ALA A 49 1.70 -3.48 -6.97
C ALA A 49 1.69 -2.02 -7.48
N ASP A 50 0.78 -1.70 -8.39
CA ASP A 50 0.52 -0.32 -8.80
C ASP A 50 -0.59 0.28 -7.94
N LEU A 51 -0.27 1.27 -7.13
CA LEU A 51 -1.16 1.97 -6.21
C LEU A 51 -1.27 3.45 -6.62
N TYR A 52 -1.00 3.77 -7.89
CA TYR A 52 -1.00 5.14 -8.36
C TYR A 52 -2.34 5.83 -8.07
N GLY A 53 -2.29 6.93 -7.32
CA GLY A 53 -3.50 7.69 -6.96
C GLY A 53 -4.50 6.96 -6.06
N ALA A 54 -4.18 5.80 -5.49
CA ALA A 54 -5.09 5.06 -4.62
C ALA A 54 -5.39 5.83 -3.32
N ASP A 55 -6.62 5.69 -2.80
CA ASP A 55 -7.00 6.23 -1.49
C ASP A 55 -6.73 5.19 -0.40
N LEU A 56 -5.55 5.26 0.22
CA LEU A 56 -5.14 4.45 1.38
C LEU A 56 -5.36 5.18 2.71
N SER A 57 -6.18 6.24 2.74
CA SER A 57 -6.35 7.00 3.98
C SER A 57 -6.91 6.12 5.09
N LYS A 58 -6.31 6.20 6.29
CA LYS A 58 -6.63 5.35 7.44
C LYS A 58 -6.45 3.84 7.22
N ALA A 59 -5.80 3.38 6.15
CA ALA A 59 -5.53 1.96 5.96
C ALA A 59 -4.53 1.44 7.01
N HIS A 60 -4.67 0.17 7.39
CA HIS A 60 -3.74 -0.49 8.31
C HIS A 60 -2.69 -1.25 7.49
N LEU A 61 -1.48 -0.72 7.36
CA LEU A 61 -0.38 -1.30 6.56
C LEU A 61 0.73 -1.90 7.43
N TYR A 62 0.49 -2.13 8.73
CA TYR A 62 1.50 -2.72 9.63
C TYR A 62 2.15 -3.96 9.01
N GLY A 63 3.47 -3.95 8.83
CA GLY A 63 4.23 -5.08 8.27
C GLY A 63 3.95 -5.40 6.80
N ALA A 64 3.22 -4.56 6.05
CA ALA A 64 2.94 -4.81 4.64
C ALA A 64 4.22 -4.70 3.77
N ASN A 65 4.32 -5.54 2.74
CA ASN A 65 5.44 -5.52 1.81
C ASN A 65 5.16 -4.58 0.62
N LEU A 66 5.73 -3.38 0.64
CA LEU A 66 5.59 -2.35 -0.41
C LEU A 66 6.80 -2.27 -1.34
N ARG A 67 7.74 -3.22 -1.28
CA ARG A 67 8.92 -3.21 -2.16
C ARG A 67 8.49 -3.17 -3.64
N TYR A 68 9.16 -2.35 -4.44
CA TYR A 68 8.85 -2.13 -5.86
C TYR A 68 7.45 -1.56 -6.17
N ALA A 69 6.62 -1.26 -5.16
CA ALA A 69 5.29 -0.74 -5.39
C ALA A 69 5.33 0.72 -5.89
N ASN A 70 4.33 1.11 -6.69
CA ASN A 70 4.15 2.49 -7.13
C ASN A 70 3.06 3.18 -6.29
N LEU A 71 3.44 3.99 -5.31
CA LEU A 71 2.54 4.79 -4.47
C LEU A 71 2.54 6.28 -4.85
N ARG A 72 2.95 6.64 -6.07
CA ARG A 72 2.90 8.04 -6.50
C ARG A 72 1.45 8.55 -6.45
N TYR A 73 1.26 9.73 -5.87
CA TYR A 73 -0.04 10.36 -5.63
C TYR A 73 -1.03 9.57 -4.75
N ALA A 74 -0.62 8.46 -4.12
CA ALA A 74 -1.48 7.76 -3.19
C ALA A 74 -1.75 8.60 -1.93
N ASN A 75 -2.99 8.59 -1.45
CA ASN A 75 -3.37 9.27 -0.22
C ASN A 75 -3.14 8.37 0.99
N LEU A 76 -2.08 8.64 1.77
CA LEU A 76 -1.72 7.88 2.97
C LEU A 76 -2.13 8.57 4.28
N LYS A 77 -3.07 9.54 4.24
CA LYS A 77 -3.43 10.31 5.43
C LYS A 77 -3.96 9.41 6.54
N GLY A 78 -3.23 9.36 7.65
CA GLY A 78 -3.56 8.55 8.82
C GLY A 78 -3.43 7.04 8.62
N ALA A 79 -2.75 6.60 7.55
CA ALA A 79 -2.42 5.19 7.38
C ALA A 79 -1.35 4.78 8.40
N ASP A 80 -1.45 3.55 8.89
CA ASP A 80 -0.44 2.96 9.77
C ASP A 80 0.67 2.34 8.92
N LEU A 81 1.85 2.98 8.89
CA LEU A 81 3.01 2.57 8.09
C LEU A 81 4.08 1.86 8.92
N GLU A 82 3.79 1.49 10.17
CA GLU A 82 4.80 0.85 11.01
C GLU A 82 5.27 -0.49 10.42
N ASP A 83 6.58 -0.73 10.46
CA ASP A 83 7.25 -1.94 9.98
C ASP A 83 6.96 -2.36 8.53
N ILE A 84 6.49 -1.44 7.68
CA ILE A 84 6.40 -1.70 6.24
C ILE A 84 7.77 -2.07 5.68
N LEU A 85 7.78 -2.95 4.68
CA LEU A 85 8.97 -3.28 3.91
C LEU A 85 8.98 -2.42 2.64
N TYR A 86 10.04 -1.64 2.45
CA TYR A 86 10.28 -0.83 1.25
C TYR A 86 11.74 -1.00 0.79
N ASN A 87 12.06 -0.49 -0.39
CA ASN A 87 13.40 -0.47 -0.96
C ASN A 87 13.59 0.75 -1.88
N ASP A 88 14.79 0.93 -2.43
CA ASP A 88 15.15 2.06 -3.28
C ASP A 88 14.32 2.15 -4.58
N LEU A 89 13.62 1.06 -4.94
CA LEU A 89 12.75 0.99 -6.12
C LEU A 89 11.27 1.22 -5.79
N THR A 90 10.93 1.40 -4.52
CA THR A 90 9.58 1.79 -4.08
C THR A 90 9.35 3.24 -4.51
N GLN A 91 8.31 3.48 -5.31
CA GLN A 91 8.05 4.81 -5.86
C GLN A 91 7.01 5.53 -5.00
N TYR A 92 7.26 6.79 -4.67
CA TYR A 92 6.35 7.65 -3.92
C TYR A 92 6.63 9.11 -4.23
N SER A 93 5.63 9.98 -3.98
CA SER A 93 5.80 11.42 -4.20
C SER A 93 6.73 12.03 -3.15
N LYS A 94 7.66 12.89 -3.58
CA LYS A 94 8.50 13.69 -2.66
C LYS A 94 7.61 14.55 -1.77
N GLY A 95 7.91 14.64 -0.48
CA GLY A 95 7.11 15.34 0.53
C GLY A 95 5.86 14.57 0.98
N SER A 96 5.60 13.38 0.46
CA SER A 96 4.49 12.53 0.91
C SER A 96 4.71 12.01 2.33
N ILE A 97 3.65 11.45 2.91
CA ILE A 97 3.71 10.78 4.20
C ILE A 97 4.72 9.62 4.17
N LEU A 98 4.76 8.85 3.09
CA LEU A 98 5.73 7.76 2.93
C LEU A 98 7.16 8.28 2.82
N ASP A 99 7.39 9.37 2.07
CA ASP A 99 8.70 10.03 1.99
C ASP A 99 9.19 10.48 3.39
N ASN A 100 8.30 11.11 4.17
CA ASN A 100 8.62 11.55 5.52
C ASN A 100 8.87 10.38 6.49
N TYR A 101 8.08 9.30 6.39
CA TYR A 101 8.26 8.08 7.17
C TYR A 101 9.64 7.46 6.91
N ILE A 102 10.00 7.29 5.63
CA ILE A 102 11.28 6.69 5.21
C ILE A 102 12.45 7.54 5.71
N LYS A 103 12.43 8.85 5.48
CA LYS A 103 13.48 9.76 5.99
C LYS A 103 13.66 9.64 7.51
N LYS A 104 12.56 9.60 8.27
CA LYS A 104 12.61 9.47 9.73
C LYS A 104 13.19 8.12 10.17
N LYS A 105 12.92 7.02 9.47
CA LYS A 105 13.51 5.70 9.76
C LYS A 105 15.00 5.65 9.39
N SER A 106 15.40 6.25 8.27
CA SER A 106 16.82 6.28 7.84
C SER A 106 17.72 7.14 8.72
N ILE A 107 17.17 8.10 9.47
CA ILE A 107 17.93 8.94 10.43
C ILE A 107 18.11 8.24 11.80
N LYS A 108 17.37 7.15 12.06
CA LYS A 108 17.44 6.41 13.33
C LYS A 108 18.56 5.35 13.37
N ILE A 109 19.55 5.45 12.48
CA ILE A 109 20.70 4.53 12.38
C ILE A 109 21.96 5.27 12.82
#